data_AF-A0A3E2J9R4-F1
#
_entry.id   AF-A0A3E2J9R4-F1
#
_cell.length_a   1.000
_cell.length_b   1.000
_cell.length_c   1.000
_cell.angle_alpha   90.00
_cell.angle_beta   90.00
_cell.angle_gamma   90.00
#
_symmetry.space_group_name_H-M   'P 1'
#
loop_
_entity.id
_entity.type
_entity.pdbx_description
1 polymer ?
#
loop_
_entity_poly.entity_id
_entity_poly.type
_entity_poly.pdbx_seq_one_letter_code
_entity_poly.pdbx_strand_id
1 'polypeptide(L)'
;MNNLKADILCFTGDLIEEIVEVLKEALPVLKQLKATLGKIAILGNHDYKIDKSEEVINAFQKSGFTFLLNNKVTFEKQGSKIYFAGLDDMISGNPKLSNH
;
A
#
# COMPACT_ATOMS: atom_id res chain seq x y z
N MET A 1 -9.49 -15.11 -10.19
CA MET A 1 -9.51 -15.07 -8.71
C MET A 1 -8.18 -15.58 -8.20
N ASN A 2 -7.58 -14.92 -7.20
CA ASN A 2 -6.28 -15.34 -6.66
C ASN A 2 -6.48 -16.62 -5.82
N ASN A 3 -5.99 -17.76 -6.31
CA ASN A 3 -6.14 -19.08 -5.66
C ASN A 3 -5.02 -19.38 -4.65
N LEU A 4 -4.02 -18.49 -4.54
CA LEU A 4 -3.03 -18.54 -3.49
C LEU A 4 -3.65 -17.92 -2.23
N LYS A 5 -3.78 -18.71 -1.16
CA LYS A 5 -4.18 -18.23 0.18
C LYS A 5 -3.05 -17.39 0.79
N ALA A 6 -2.82 -16.21 0.22
CA ALA A 6 -1.78 -15.31 0.68
C ALA A 6 -2.03 -14.91 2.14
N ASP A 7 -0.98 -14.89 2.94
CA ASP A 7 -1.05 -14.35 4.30
C ASP A 7 -1.03 -12.83 4.28
N ILE A 8 -0.14 -12.25 3.49
CA ILE A 8 0.01 -10.80 3.33
C ILE A 8 0.10 -10.49 1.84
N LEU A 9 -0.59 -9.44 1.41
CA LEU A 9 -0.48 -8.88 0.06
C LEU A 9 0.21 -7.51 0.15
N CYS A 10 1.27 -7.30 -0.63
CA CYS A 10 2.02 -6.05 -0.64
C CYS A 10 1.97 -5.40 -2.02
N PHE A 11 1.64 -4.12 -2.09
CA PHE A 11 1.95 -3.27 -3.25
C PHE A 11 3.11 -2.34 -2.88
N THR A 12 4.18 -2.38 -3.66
CA THR A 12 5.45 -1.72 -3.32
C THR A 12 5.66 -0.40 -4.07
N GLY A 13 4.58 0.28 -4.45
CA GLY A 13 4.62 1.52 -5.23
C GLY A 13 4.50 1.30 -6.74
N ASP A 14 4.54 2.42 -7.48
CA ASP A 14 4.47 2.50 -8.94
C ASP A 14 3.23 1.80 -9.53
N LEU A 15 2.11 1.90 -8.82
CA LEU A 15 0.84 1.42 -9.36
C LEU A 15 0.29 2.38 -10.43
N ILE A 16 0.66 3.67 -10.36
CA ILE A 16 0.20 4.68 -11.30
C ILE A 16 1.39 5.36 -11.95
N GLU A 17 1.60 5.06 -13.25
CA GLU A 17 2.60 5.78 -14.04
C GLU A 17 2.06 7.12 -14.55
N GLU A 18 0.81 7.20 -15.01
CA GLU A 18 0.30 8.43 -15.67
C GLU A 18 -1.18 8.79 -15.40
N ILE A 19 -2.07 7.81 -15.17
CA ILE A 19 -3.54 8.05 -15.23
C ILE A 19 -4.26 7.51 -13.99
N VAL A 20 -4.86 8.40 -13.20
CA VAL A 20 -5.60 8.05 -11.97
C VAL A 20 -6.97 7.41 -12.25
N GLU A 21 -7.51 7.59 -13.45
CA GLU A 21 -8.72 6.88 -13.90
C GLU A 21 -8.52 5.36 -13.89
N VAL A 22 -7.32 4.88 -14.23
CA VAL A 22 -6.97 3.44 -14.16
C VAL A 22 -7.09 2.92 -12.73
N LEU A 23 -6.75 3.73 -11.73
CA LEU A 23 -6.90 3.35 -10.34
C LEU A 23 -8.37 3.18 -9.94
N LYS A 24 -9.24 4.07 -10.41
CA LYS A 24 -10.69 3.98 -10.16
C LYS A 24 -11.28 2.71 -10.75
N GLU A 25 -10.82 2.30 -11.93
CA GLU A 25 -11.21 1.03 -12.57
C GLU A 25 -10.61 -0.19 -11.85
N ALA A 26 -9.42 -0.06 -11.27
CA ALA A 26 -8.77 -1.12 -10.51
C ALA A 26 -9.38 -1.33 -9.11
N LEU A 27 -10.03 -0.32 -8.52
CA LEU A 27 -10.61 -0.38 -7.16
C LEU A 27 -11.47 -1.62 -6.89
N PRO A 28 -12.46 -2.00 -7.74
CA PRO A 28 -13.26 -3.19 -7.51
C PRO A 28 -12.45 -4.48 -7.52
N VAL A 29 -11.38 -4.53 -8.32
CA VAL A 29 -10.47 -5.68 -8.41
C VAL A 29 -9.59 -5.76 -7.17
N LEU A 30 -9.00 -4.63 -6.76
CA LEU A 30 -8.17 -4.53 -5.54
C LEU A 30 -8.95 -4.92 -4.28
N LYS A 31 -10.24 -4.57 -4.22
CA LYS A 31 -11.14 -4.95 -3.13
C LYS A 31 -11.40 -6.47 -3.08
N GLN A 32 -11.44 -7.14 -4.22
CA GLN A 32 -11.67 -8.59 -4.32
C GLN A 32 -10.45 -9.42 -3.90
N LEU A 33 -9.24 -8.85 -3.92
CA LEU A 33 -8.05 -9.52 -3.41
C LEU A 33 -8.25 -9.84 -1.92
N LYS A 34 -7.81 -11.03 -1.49
CA LYS A 34 -7.91 -11.45 -0.09
C LYS A 34 -6.53 -11.88 0.39
N ALA A 35 -6.22 -11.49 1.62
CA ALA A 35 -5.04 -11.92 2.35
C ALA A 35 -5.45 -12.18 3.80
N THR A 36 -4.90 -13.24 4.40
CA THR A 36 -5.34 -13.75 5.71
C THR A 36 -5.04 -12.77 6.85
N LEU A 37 -3.88 -12.13 6.82
CA LEU A 37 -3.42 -11.21 7.85
C LEU A 37 -3.66 -9.75 7.47
N GLY A 38 -3.50 -9.41 6.18
CA GLY A 38 -3.78 -8.06 5.72
C GLY A 38 -3.17 -7.73 4.37
N LYS A 39 -3.45 -6.51 3.91
CA LYS A 39 -2.89 -5.96 2.69
C LYS A 39 -2.16 -4.67 3.03
N ILE A 40 -0.97 -4.47 2.49
CA ILE A 40 -0.17 -3.26 2.71
C ILE A 40 0.23 -2.61 1.39
N ALA A 41 0.35 -1.29 1.39
CA ALA A 41 0.79 -0.50 0.24
C ALA A 41 1.72 0.65 0.65
N ILE A 42 2.67 1.00 -0.21
CA ILE A 42 3.51 2.20 -0.13
C ILE A 42 3.43 2.99 -1.44
N LEU A 43 3.86 4.26 -1.44
CA LEU A 43 4.03 5.03 -2.67
C LEU A 43 5.35 4.64 -3.33
N GLY A 44 5.34 4.59 -4.66
CA GLY A 44 6.54 4.58 -5.48
C GLY A 44 6.93 6.00 -5.90
N ASN A 45 8.10 6.13 -6.50
CA ASN A 45 8.64 7.41 -6.94
C ASN A 45 7.85 8.02 -8.11
N HIS A 46 7.12 7.20 -8.89
CA HIS A 46 6.27 7.72 -9.97
C HIS A 46 4.91 8.21 -9.46
N ASP A 47 4.42 7.69 -8.34
CA ASP A 47 3.14 8.11 -7.74
C ASP A 47 3.18 9.57 -7.24
N TYR A 48 4.38 10.12 -7.03
CA TYR A 48 4.64 11.51 -6.65
C TYR A 48 4.58 12.51 -7.81
N LYS A 49 4.74 12.05 -9.06
CA LYS A 49 4.92 12.96 -10.21
C LYS A 49 3.65 13.72 -10.59
N ILE A 50 2.50 13.31 -10.08
CA ILE A 50 1.19 13.76 -10.57
C ILE A 50 0.43 14.65 -9.57
N ASP A 51 1.01 15.01 -8.41
CA ASP A 51 0.31 15.73 -7.31
C ASP A 51 -1.02 15.07 -6.88
N LYS A 52 -1.16 13.77 -7.14
CA LYS A 52 -2.35 12.96 -6.86
C LYS A 52 -2.09 11.86 -5.83
N SER A 53 -0.96 11.93 -5.11
CA SER A 53 -0.57 10.96 -4.08
C SER A 53 -1.70 10.72 -3.06
N GLU A 54 -2.45 11.77 -2.69
CA GLU A 54 -3.62 11.64 -1.82
C GLU A 54 -4.75 10.80 -2.43
N GLU A 55 -5.02 10.94 -3.73
CA GLU A 55 -6.03 10.12 -4.41
C GLU A 55 -5.61 8.64 -4.42
N VAL A 56 -4.31 8.38 -4.62
CA VAL A 56 -3.73 7.03 -4.59
C VAL A 56 -3.87 6.39 -3.22
N ILE A 57 -3.45 7.11 -2.19
CA ILE A 57 -3.56 6.65 -0.79
C ILE A 57 -5.01 6.34 -0.45
N ASN A 58 -5.94 7.25 -0.77
CA ASN A 58 -7.36 7.10 -0.51
C ASN A 58 -7.96 5.87 -1.22
N ALA A 59 -7.54 5.59 -2.45
CA ALA A 59 -8.02 4.44 -3.21
C ALA A 59 -7.56 3.11 -2.59
N PHE A 60 -6.29 3.03 -2.17
CA PHE A 60 -5.76 1.85 -1.48
C PHE A 60 -6.48 1.62 -0.14
N GLN A 61 -6.67 2.67 0.65
CA GLN A 61 -7.39 2.59 1.91
C GLN A 61 -8.85 2.12 1.70
N LYS A 62 -9.56 2.67 0.70
CA LYS A 62 -10.92 2.22 0.33
C LYS A 62 -10.98 0.78 -0.18
N SER A 63 -9.86 0.24 -0.66
CA SER A 63 -9.71 -1.15 -1.10
C SER A 63 -9.31 -2.12 0.04
N GLY A 64 -9.19 -1.60 1.27
CA GLY A 64 -8.83 -2.37 2.46
C GLY A 64 -7.33 -2.61 2.62
N PHE A 65 -6.49 -1.76 2.02
CA PHE A 65 -5.04 -1.77 2.26
C PHE A 65 -4.68 -0.83 3.41
N THR A 66 -3.74 -1.27 4.24
CA THR A 66 -3.01 -0.41 5.16
C THR A 66 -1.92 0.31 4.38
N PHE A 67 -2.06 1.64 4.28
CA PHE A 67 -1.06 2.46 3.62
C PHE A 67 0.07 2.82 4.60
N LEU A 68 1.32 2.55 4.24
CA LEU A 68 2.50 2.80 5.07
C LEU A 68 3.33 3.95 4.50
N LEU A 69 2.89 5.19 4.77
CA LEU A 69 3.70 6.38 4.48
C LEU A 69 4.47 6.75 5.74
N ASN A 70 5.78 6.47 5.77
CA ASN A 70 6.62 6.69 6.95
C ASN A 70 6.06 6.07 8.24
N ASN A 71 5.37 4.94 8.09
CA ASN A 71 4.64 4.31 9.17
C ASN A 71 4.93 2.80 9.19
N LYS A 72 4.56 2.16 10.29
CA LYS A 72 4.74 0.74 10.52
C LYS A 72 3.43 0.06 10.86
N VAL A 73 3.35 -1.22 10.53
CA VAL A 73 2.27 -2.10 10.97
C VAL A 73 2.87 -3.42 11.44
N THR A 74 2.25 -4.04 12.43
CA THR A 74 2.64 -5.36 12.94
C THR A 74 1.54 -6.35 12.64
N PHE A 75 1.89 -7.48 12.04
CA PHE A 75 0.99 -8.63 11.91
C PHE A 75 1.47 -9.74 12.83
N GLU A 76 0.53 -10.45 13.45
CA GLU A 76 0.81 -11.59 14.31
C GLU A 76 0.15 -12.85 13.75
N LYS A 77 0.90 -13.96 13.70
CA LYS A 77 0.39 -15.27 13.30
C LYS A 77 1.06 -16.34 14.15
N GLN A 78 0.26 -17.16 14.82
CA GLN A 78 0.75 -18.29 15.65
C GLN A 78 1.80 -17.87 16.69
N GLY A 79 1.60 -16.72 17.35
CA GLY A 79 2.53 -16.19 18.37
C GLY A 79 3.81 -15.55 17.81
N SER A 80 4.01 -15.58 16.49
CA SER A 80 5.12 -14.88 15.83
C SER A 80 4.65 -13.52 15.31
N LYS A 81 5.47 -12.49 15.51
CA LYS A 81 5.21 -11.11 15.04
C LYS A 81 6.09 -10.78 13.86
N ILE A 82 5.50 -10.15 12.84
CA ILE A 82 6.18 -9.60 11.68
C ILE A 82 5.92 -8.11 11.64
N TYR A 83 6.99 -7.32 11.57
CA TYR A 83 6.94 -5.86 11.50
C TYR A 83 7.18 -5.41 10.06
N PHE A 84 6.28 -4.57 9.56
CA PHE A 84 6.44 -3.89 8.28
C PHE A 84 6.64 -2.41 8.54
N ALA A 85 7.63 -1.81 7.91
CA ALA A 85 7.85 -0.37 7.90
C ALA A 85 7.86 0.09 6.45
N GLY A 86 6.94 0.99 6.10
CA GLY A 86 6.95 1.68 4.81
C GLY A 86 7.70 2.99 4.97
N LEU A 87 8.74 3.17 4.16
CA LEU A 87 9.42 4.44 4.03
C LEU A 87 8.83 5.19 2.86
N ASP A 88 8.71 6.50 3.05
CA ASP A 88 8.42 7.39 1.95
C ASP A 88 9.59 7.44 0.96
N ASP A 89 9.32 7.84 -0.29
CA ASP A 89 10.33 7.92 -1.34
C ASP A 89 11.47 8.85 -0.92
N MET A 90 12.70 8.40 -1.14
CA MET A 90 13.91 9.09 -0.71
C MET A 90 14.23 10.34 -1.56
N ILE A 91 13.65 10.43 -2.76
CA ILE A 91 13.97 11.47 -3.76
C ILE A 91 12.87 12.53 -3.80
N SER A 92 11.61 12.12 -3.64
CA SER A 92 10.41 12.94 -3.85
C SER A 92 9.63 13.21 -2.56
N GLY A 93 9.88 12.40 -1.52
CA GLY A 93 9.19 12.44 -0.23
C GLY A 93 10.06 12.94 0.92
N ASN A 94 9.60 12.73 2.15
CA ASN A 94 10.35 13.08 3.36
C ASN A 94 10.50 11.83 4.24
N PRO A 95 11.50 10.96 3.97
CA PRO A 95 11.65 9.66 4.62
C PRO A 95 11.99 9.83 6.10
N LYS A 96 10.97 9.88 6.95
CA LYS A 96 11.10 9.99 8.41
C LYS A 96 10.04 9.14 9.08
N LEU A 97 10.43 7.94 9.54
CA LEU A 97 9.55 7.12 10.36
C LEU A 97 9.14 7.89 11.61
N SER A 98 7.84 8.03 11.85
CA SER A 98 7.37 8.65 13.09
C SER A 98 7.62 7.70 14.26
N ASN A 99 8.52 8.10 15.16
CA ASN A 99 8.75 7.42 16.43
C ASN A 99 7.70 7.87 17.45
N HIS A 100 6.53 7.23 17.43
CA HIS A 100 5.61 7.23 18.56
C HIS A 100 5.09 5.81 18.80
#